data_AF-X1L5M7-F1
#
_entry.id   AF-X1L5M7-F1
#
_cell.length_a   1.000
_cell.length_b   1.000
_cell.length_c   1.000
_cell.angle_alpha   90.00
_cell.angle_beta   90.00
_cell.angle_gamma   90.00
#
_symmetry.space_group_name_H-M   'P 1'
#
loop_
_entity.id
_entity.type
_entity.pdbx_description
1 polymer ?
#
loop_
_entity_poly.entity_id
_entity_poly.type
_entity_poly.pdbx_seq_one_letter_code
_entity_poly.pdbx_strand_id
1 'polypeptide(L)'
;GNKDLCAVRWTGWVEARHSESYTFYTRTDDGVRLWVDGKLIIDRWVDQGASEYWNSVTLTAGTKYAIKIEYYEKRVGAVAQLSWSSLSTPKEIIPQTQLYEENMGP
;
A
#
# COMPACT_ATOMS: atom_id res chain seq x y z
N GLY A 1 -5.18 14.18 -28.05
CA GLY A 1 -5.76 14.50 -26.74
C GLY A 1 -4.84 13.91 -25.69
N ASN A 2 -4.46 14.70 -24.68
CA ASN A 2 -3.53 14.31 -23.61
C ASN A 2 -3.86 12.90 -23.10
N LYS A 3 -2.88 11.99 -23.15
CA LYS A 3 -2.95 10.75 -22.39
C LYS A 3 -2.59 11.14 -20.97
N ASP A 4 -3.60 11.40 -20.16
CA ASP A 4 -3.39 11.90 -18.81
C ASP A 4 -2.58 10.88 -18.01
N LEU A 5 -1.39 11.31 -17.60
CA LEU A 5 -0.56 10.65 -16.61
C LEU A 5 -1.02 11.17 -15.25
N CYS A 6 -1.57 10.30 -14.41
CA CYS A 6 -1.84 10.62 -13.02
C CYS A 6 -0.81 9.89 -12.16
N ALA A 7 -0.18 10.58 -11.21
CA ALA A 7 0.68 9.96 -10.22
C ALA A 7 0.24 10.41 -8.83
N VAL A 8 0.18 9.46 -7.90
CA VAL A 8 -0.21 9.72 -6.51
C VAL A 8 0.85 9.14 -5.59
N ARG A 9 1.12 9.86 -4.50
CA ARG A 9 1.91 9.38 -3.39
C ARG A 9 1.10 9.50 -2.10
N TRP A 10 0.94 8.39 -1.40
CA TRP A 10 0.40 8.36 -0.04
C TRP A 10 1.53 8.06 0.93
N THR A 11 1.65 8.86 1.99
CA THR A 11 2.55 8.63 3.13
C THR A 11 1.77 8.66 4.43
N GLY A 12 2.27 7.95 5.42
CA GLY A 12 1.65 7.89 6.73
C GLY A 12 2.21 6.72 7.53
N TRP A 13 1.38 6.19 8.42
CA TRP A 13 1.73 5.08 9.30
C TRP A 13 0.67 4.00 9.25
N VAL A 14 1.10 2.75 9.35
CA VAL A 14 0.23 1.58 9.52
C VAL A 14 0.48 0.93 10.88
N GLU A 15 -0.58 0.55 11.60
CA GLU A 15 -0.49 -0.10 12.91
C GLU A 15 -1.14 -1.48 12.86
N ALA A 16 -0.36 -2.54 13.14
CA ALA A 16 -0.86 -3.91 13.17
C ALA A 16 -1.69 -4.20 14.43
N ARG A 17 -2.76 -5.01 14.27
CA ARG A 17 -3.59 -5.48 15.41
C ARG A 17 -2.93 -6.64 16.17
N HIS A 18 -2.11 -7.41 15.48
CA HIS A 18 -1.45 -8.61 16.01
C HIS A 18 0.05 -8.58 15.72
N SER A 19 0.85 -9.24 16.57
CA SER A 19 2.29 -9.41 16.32
C SER A 19 2.51 -10.63 15.44
N GLU A 20 2.48 -10.44 14.13
CA GLU A 20 2.42 -11.52 13.14
C GLU A 20 3.16 -11.15 11.85
N SER A 21 3.35 -12.13 10.97
CA SER A 21 3.72 -11.87 9.57
C SER A 21 2.49 -11.37 8.81
N TYR A 22 2.50 -10.10 8.43
CA TYR A 22 1.47 -9.50 7.58
C TYR A 22 1.86 -9.60 6.12
N THR A 23 0.94 -10.05 5.27
CA THR A 23 1.07 -9.97 3.81
C THR A 23 0.33 -8.74 3.34
N PHE A 24 1.04 -7.82 2.69
CA PHE A 24 0.46 -6.67 2.02
C PHE A 24 0.17 -7.02 0.57
N TYR A 25 -0.96 -6.54 0.05
CA TYR A 25 -1.39 -6.72 -1.32
C TYR A 25 -1.69 -5.37 -1.95
N THR A 26 -1.16 -5.13 -3.14
CA THR A 26 -1.51 -4.00 -3.99
C THR A 26 -2.26 -4.52 -5.20
N ARG A 27 -3.43 -3.97 -5.50
CA ARG A 27 -4.12 -4.19 -6.78
C ARG A 27 -4.18 -2.87 -7.55
N THR A 28 -3.44 -2.77 -8.64
CA THR A 28 -3.29 -1.50 -9.38
C THR A 28 -3.33 -1.65 -10.90
N ASP A 29 -3.79 -0.58 -11.55
CA ASP A 29 -3.75 -0.29 -12.99
C ASP A 29 -3.35 1.19 -13.09
N ASP A 30 -2.13 1.60 -13.46
CA ASP A 30 -0.94 0.86 -13.86
C ASP A 30 -0.03 0.53 -12.65
N GLY A 31 1.13 1.19 -12.55
CA GLY A 31 2.27 0.78 -11.73
C GLY A 31 2.19 1.21 -10.27
N VAL A 32 2.87 0.45 -9.41
CA VAL A 32 2.87 0.65 -7.95
C VAL A 32 4.22 0.36 -7.32
N ARG A 33 4.56 1.13 -6.29
CA ARG A 33 5.60 0.80 -5.32
C ARG A 33 5.06 0.93 -3.91
N LEU A 34 5.37 -0.04 -3.06
CA LEU A 34 4.99 -0.05 -1.65
C LEU A 34 6.23 -0.18 -0.78
N TRP A 35 6.37 0.73 0.18
CA TRP A 35 7.33 0.66 1.26
C TRP A 35 6.62 0.48 2.59
N VAL A 36 7.18 -0.37 3.44
CA VAL A 36 6.82 -0.49 4.86
C VAL A 36 8.10 -0.39 5.67
N ASP A 37 8.12 0.51 6.65
CA ASP A 37 9.28 0.83 7.48
C ASP A 37 10.52 1.19 6.66
N GLY A 38 10.32 1.98 5.59
CA GLY A 38 11.38 2.38 4.66
C GLY A 38 11.87 1.27 3.71
N LYS A 39 11.48 0.02 3.91
CA LYS A 39 11.84 -1.10 3.02
C LYS A 39 10.89 -1.19 1.83
N LEU A 40 11.43 -1.17 0.61
CA LEU A 40 10.67 -1.42 -0.62
C LEU A 40 10.27 -2.90 -0.68
N ILE A 41 8.99 -3.20 -0.53
CA ILE A 41 8.48 -4.58 -0.50
C ILE A 41 7.74 -4.98 -1.77
N ILE A 42 7.21 -4.01 -2.52
CA ILE A 42 6.64 -4.24 -3.86
C ILE A 42 7.22 -3.16 -4.79
N ASP A 43 7.84 -3.59 -5.89
CA ASP A 43 8.34 -2.71 -6.95
C ASP A 43 7.82 -3.19 -8.30
N ARG A 44 6.71 -2.58 -8.76
CA ARG A 44 6.01 -2.89 -10.01
C ARG A 44 5.69 -1.60 -10.74
N TRP A 45 6.74 -0.86 -11.06
CA TRP A 45 6.66 0.40 -11.79
C TRP A 45 6.64 0.18 -13.31
N VAL A 46 5.59 -0.49 -13.79
CA VAL A 46 5.41 -0.91 -15.18
C VAL A 46 3.98 -0.65 -15.65
N ASP A 47 3.79 -0.47 -16.95
CA ASP A 47 2.46 -0.40 -17.56
C ASP A 47 1.81 -1.79 -17.46
N GLN A 48 0.60 -1.86 -16.92
CA GLN A 48 -0.11 -3.11 -16.65
C GLN A 48 -1.60 -2.84 -16.48
N GLY A 49 -2.44 -3.79 -16.89
CA GLY A 49 -3.84 -3.77 -16.42
C GLY A 49 -3.93 -4.10 -14.93
N ALA A 50 -5.13 -3.95 -14.36
CA ALA A 50 -5.43 -4.26 -12.97
C ALA A 50 -4.86 -5.62 -12.50
N SER A 51 -3.73 -5.57 -11.79
CA SER A 51 -2.96 -6.74 -11.34
C SER A 51 -2.68 -6.68 -9.85
N GLU A 52 -2.66 -7.84 -9.19
CA GLU A 52 -2.36 -7.96 -7.76
C GLU A 52 -0.92 -8.44 -7.52
N TYR A 53 -0.21 -7.74 -6.64
CA TYR A 53 1.11 -8.13 -6.14
C TYR A 53 1.12 -8.13 -4.63
N TRP A 54 1.97 -8.96 -4.03
CA TRP A 54 2.03 -9.08 -2.58
C TRP A 54 3.44 -9.37 -2.07
N ASN A 55 3.68 -9.00 -0.82
CA ASN A 55 4.87 -9.38 -0.08
C ASN A 55 4.58 -9.32 1.42
N SER A 56 5.38 -10.02 2.24
CA SER A 56 5.17 -10.13 3.68
C SER A 56 6.23 -9.38 4.48
N VAL A 57 5.81 -8.83 5.62
CA VAL A 57 6.67 -8.20 6.64
C VAL A 57 6.20 -8.62 8.03
N THR A 58 7.13 -8.79 8.97
CA THR A 58 6.78 -9.02 10.38
C THR A 58 6.45 -7.68 11.03
N LEU A 59 5.26 -7.58 11.61
CA LEU A 59 4.81 -6.41 12.36
C LEU A 59 4.58 -6.78 13.81
N THR A 60 4.77 -5.82 14.70
CA THR A 60 4.44 -5.94 16.13
C THR A 60 3.14 -5.18 16.42
N ALA A 61 2.22 -5.80 17.15
CA ALA A 61 0.95 -5.19 17.54
C ALA A 61 1.17 -3.84 18.24
N GLY A 62 0.34 -2.85 17.93
CA GLY A 62 0.41 -1.52 18.54
C GLY A 62 1.62 -0.67 18.13
N THR A 63 2.51 -1.19 17.28
CA THR A 63 3.64 -0.42 16.73
C THR A 63 3.23 0.18 15.39
N LYS A 64 3.50 1.48 15.23
CA LYS A 64 3.31 2.20 13.97
C LYS A 64 4.55 2.06 13.09
N TYR A 65 4.35 1.60 11.87
CA TYR A 65 5.39 1.49 10.85
C TYR A 65 5.11 2.50 9.74
N ALA A 66 6.14 3.21 9.27
CA ALA A 66 5.98 4.14 8.16
C ALA A 66 5.49 3.38 6.92
N ILE A 67 4.46 3.87 6.25
CA ILE A 67 3.96 3.29 5.01
C ILE A 67 4.02 4.35 3.91
N LYS A 68 4.51 3.95 2.74
CA LYS A 68 4.52 4.80 1.54
C LYS A 68 4.04 4.00 0.36
N ILE A 69 3.14 4.59 -0.41
CA ILE A 69 2.73 4.08 -1.72
C ILE A 69 2.99 5.14 -2.76
N GLU A 70 3.63 4.72 -3.84
CA GLU A 70 3.65 5.47 -5.10
C GLU A 70 2.84 4.68 -6.12
N TYR A 71 2.02 5.38 -6.88
CA TYR A 71 1.15 4.83 -7.91
C TYR A 71 1.15 5.74 -9.13
N TYR A 72 1.02 5.15 -10.32
CA TYR A 72 0.70 5.91 -11.51
C TYR A 72 -0.34 5.22 -12.40
N GLU A 73 -1.05 6.03 -13.16
CA GLU A 73 -1.96 5.65 -14.23
C GLU A 73 -1.54 6.39 -15.51
N LYS A 74 -1.49 5.67 -16.63
CA LYS A 74 -1.07 6.21 -17.94
C LYS A 74 -2.19 6.23 -18.97
N ARG A 75 -3.28 5.51 -18.71
CA ARG A 75 -4.42 5.32 -19.61
C ARG A 75 -5.74 5.47 -18.83
N VAL A 76 -6.73 4.66 -19.20
CA VAL A 76 -8.08 4.63 -18.63
C VAL A 76 -8.22 3.32 -17.86
N GLY A 77 -8.73 3.36 -16.63
CA GLY A 77 -8.94 2.14 -15.84
C GLY A 77 -8.67 2.29 -14.34
N ALA A 78 -7.90 3.31 -13.94
CA ALA A 78 -7.46 3.66 -12.58
C ALA A 78 -8.02 2.79 -11.45
N VAL A 79 -7.22 1.80 -11.06
CA VAL A 79 -7.43 1.02 -9.84
C VAL A 79 -6.23 1.26 -8.93
N ALA A 80 -6.50 1.59 -7.66
CA ALA A 80 -5.48 1.61 -6.62
C ALA A 80 -6.08 1.10 -5.30
N GLN A 81 -5.78 -0.16 -4.94
CA GLN A 81 -6.27 -0.79 -3.72
C GLN A 81 -5.10 -1.35 -2.91
N LEU A 82 -5.12 -1.09 -1.60
CA LEU A 82 -4.19 -1.65 -0.63
C LEU A 82 -4.97 -2.51 0.37
N SER A 83 -4.59 -3.78 0.48
CA SER A 83 -5.13 -4.72 1.46
C SER A 83 -4.01 -5.43 2.21
N TRP A 84 -4.36 -6.07 3.32
CA TRP A 84 -3.44 -6.88 4.08
C TRP A 84 -4.11 -8.16 4.62
N SER A 85 -3.31 -9.12 5.08
CA SER A 85 -3.78 -10.29 5.82
C SER A 85 -2.68 -10.77 6.78
N SER A 86 -3.05 -11.54 7.79
CA SER A 86 -2.14 -12.24 8.70
C SER A 86 -2.82 -13.52 9.21
N LEU A 87 -2.23 -14.23 10.17
CA LEU A 87 -2.84 -15.44 10.73
C LEU A 87 -4.19 -15.12 11.41
N SER A 88 -4.24 -13.99 12.13
CA SER A 88 -5.42 -13.52 12.86
C SER A 88 -6.21 -12.43 12.10
N THR A 89 -5.71 -11.96 10.96
CA THR A 89 -6.35 -10.92 10.13
C THR A 89 -6.75 -11.52 8.77
N PRO A 90 -8.05 -11.77 8.50
CA PRO A 90 -8.50 -12.12 7.15
C PRO A 90 -8.09 -11.05 6.14
N LYS A 91 -7.98 -11.42 4.86
CA LYS A 91 -7.64 -10.44 3.82
C LYS A 91 -8.70 -9.33 3.75
N GLU A 92 -8.32 -8.10 4.04
CA GLU A 92 -9.19 -6.92 4.02
C GLU A 92 -8.46 -5.69 3.48
N ILE A 93 -9.20 -4.72 2.92
CA ILE A 93 -8.66 -3.38 2.69
C ILE A 93 -8.16 -2.86 4.03
N ILE A 94 -6.95 -2.29 4.08
CA ILE A 94 -6.39 -1.80 5.34
C ILE A 94 -7.37 -0.76 5.91
N PRO A 95 -7.98 -1.01 7.08
CA PRO A 95 -9.01 -0.13 7.60
C PRO A 95 -8.41 1.23 7.96
N GLN A 96 -9.17 2.30 7.75
CA GLN A 96 -8.73 3.65 8.12
C GLN A 96 -8.33 3.75 9.60
N THR A 97 -8.92 2.94 10.50
CA THR A 97 -8.54 2.91 11.92
C THR A 97 -7.11 2.40 12.15
N GLN A 98 -6.49 1.75 11.16
CA GLN A 98 -5.09 1.29 11.21
C GLN A 98 -4.16 2.16 10.36
N LEU A 99 -4.65 3.25 9.78
CA LEU A 99 -3.88 4.20 8.99
C LEU A 99 -3.86 5.56 9.68
N TYR A 100 -2.69 6.14 9.80
CA TYR A 100 -2.51 7.45 10.43
C TYR A 100 -1.77 8.38 9.48
N GLU A 101 -2.23 9.62 9.40
CA GLU A 101 -1.52 10.65 8.66
C GLU A 101 -0.14 10.85 9.28
N GLU A 102 0.85 11.14 8.43
CA GLU A 102 2.12 11.67 8.86
C GLU A 102 1.81 13.04 9.47
N ASN A 103 1.76 13.14 10.81
CA ASN A 103 1.36 14.36 11.52
C ASN A 103 1.88 15.61 10.77
N MET A 104 0.98 16.37 10.16
CA MET A 104 1.27 17.78 9.93
C MET A 104 1.45 18.32 11.34
N GLY A 105 2.68 18.72 11.68
CA GLY A 105 2.91 19.51 12.89
C GLY A 105 1.94 20.69 12.93
N PRO A 106 1.66 21.26 14.11
CA PRO A 106 0.85 22.47 14.21
C PRO A 106 1.36 23.58 13.27
#